data_AF-A0A1J1HC91-F1
#
_entry.id   AF-A0A1J1HC91-F1
#
_cell.length_a   1.000
_cell.length_b   1.000
_cell.length_c   1.000
_cell.angle_alpha   90.00
_cell.angle_beta   90.00
_cell.angle_gamma   90.00
#
_symmetry.space_group_name_H-M   'P 1'
#
loop_
_entity.id
_entity.type
_entity.pdbx_description
1 polymer ?
#
loop_
_entity_poly.entity_id
_entity_poly.type
_entity_poly.pdbx_seq_one_letter_code
_entity_poly.pdbx_strand_id
1 'polypeptide(L)'
;MRPKYIQDSQVQKEKKRGGSFFIFIVFFILSFIYIGYTGIVLRSWFIPYRSGSLTIAIVFHLFFFLFLLSFIKCASTDPGKVPRNWGFYVGDDVKRRRYCKICNVWKPDRTHHCSACNRCVLNMDHHCPWINNCVGFFNRRFFMQLLFYGLICLFIVASQTFHYIFIDNAYAYSDERFHEKSSFITLEYTYASIVLFLTFVLIFALVPFTKFHLKLISKNSTTIENMDMYNQEYNIYNIGCENNAKQVFGNNVLCWLCPFHCVSNRPAGDGVRWRVSVSHDDNV
;
A
#
# COMPACT_ATOMS: atom_id res chain seq x y z
N MET A 1 -18.21 12.91 44.38
CA MET A 1 -18.01 13.21 42.94
C MET A 1 -17.01 12.23 42.38
N ARG A 2 -17.40 11.32 41.47
CA ARG A 2 -16.46 10.38 40.83
C ARG A 2 -15.66 11.12 39.75
N PRO A 3 -14.34 10.86 39.61
CA PRO A 3 -13.51 11.54 38.62
C PRO A 3 -13.92 11.13 37.19
N LYS A 4 -14.00 12.12 36.30
CA LYS A 4 -14.35 12.04 34.86
C LYS A 4 -13.43 11.16 34.00
N TYR A 5 -12.43 10.48 34.58
CA TYR A 5 -11.43 9.70 33.84
C TYR A 5 -11.92 8.36 33.28
N ILE A 6 -13.11 7.90 33.66
CA ILE A 6 -13.62 6.58 33.24
C ILE A 6 -14.53 6.67 31.99
N GLN A 7 -15.02 7.85 31.62
CA GLN A 7 -15.93 8.02 30.48
C GLN A 7 -15.24 8.03 29.10
N ASP A 8 -13.93 8.26 29.01
CA ASP A 8 -13.22 8.34 27.72
C ASP A 8 -12.96 6.98 27.05
N SER A 9 -13.16 5.87 27.77
CA SER A 9 -12.97 4.53 27.21
C SER A 9 -14.13 4.05 26.32
N GLN A 10 -15.32 4.68 26.44
CA GLN A 10 -16.53 4.22 25.74
C GLN A 10 -16.86 5.01 24.47
N VAL A 11 -16.25 6.18 24.24
CA VAL A 11 -16.47 6.98 23.01
C VAL A 11 -15.62 6.49 21.83
N GLN A 12 -14.68 5.55 22.04
CA GLN A 12 -13.79 5.04 20.99
C GLN A 12 -14.38 3.93 20.10
N LYS A 13 -15.67 3.57 20.25
CA LYS A 13 -16.24 2.36 19.62
C LYS A 13 -17.21 2.57 18.45
N GLU A 14 -17.25 3.74 17.83
CA GLU A 14 -17.86 3.85 16.50
C GLU A 14 -16.79 3.76 15.40
N LYS A 15 -16.42 2.52 15.04
CA LYS A 15 -15.78 2.26 13.74
C LYS A 15 -16.76 2.74 12.66
N LYS A 16 -16.45 3.86 11.99
CA LYS A 16 -17.25 4.35 10.87
C LYS A 16 -17.35 3.25 9.80
N ARG A 17 -18.59 2.81 9.55
CA ARG A 17 -19.01 1.68 8.69
C ARG A 17 -18.48 1.69 7.24
N GLY A 18 -17.97 2.82 6.74
CA GLY A 18 -17.60 2.98 5.32
C GLY A 18 -16.41 2.14 4.84
N GLY A 19 -15.40 1.91 5.69
CA GLY A 19 -14.20 1.16 5.26
C GLY A 19 -14.45 -0.33 5.01
N SER A 20 -15.51 -0.91 5.58
CA SER A 20 -15.86 -2.33 5.35
C SER A 20 -16.32 -2.59 3.91
N PHE A 21 -16.96 -1.59 3.28
CA PHE A 21 -17.45 -1.70 1.90
C PHE A 21 -16.29 -1.76 0.89
N PHE A 22 -15.27 -0.92 1.05
CA PHE A 22 -14.09 -0.94 0.18
C PHE A 22 -13.31 -2.25 0.30
N ILE A 23 -13.19 -2.80 1.50
CA ILE A 23 -12.54 -4.10 1.72
C ILE A 23 -13.28 -5.22 0.97
N PHE A 24 -14.61 -5.21 1.00
CA PHE A 24 -15.42 -6.16 0.23
C PHE A 24 -15.14 -6.04 -1.27
N ILE A 25 -15.10 -4.82 -1.82
CA ILE A 25 -14.76 -4.58 -3.23
C ILE A 25 -13.37 -5.13 -3.57
N VAL A 26 -12.37 -4.89 -2.71
CA VAL A 26 -11.01 -5.41 -2.92
C VAL A 26 -11.03 -6.93 -3.03
N PHE A 27 -11.63 -7.63 -2.08
CA PHE A 27 -11.66 -9.09 -2.11
C PHE A 27 -12.52 -9.65 -3.26
N PHE A 28 -13.58 -8.96 -3.66
CA PHE A 28 -14.36 -9.31 -4.83
C PHE A 28 -13.51 -9.24 -6.12
N ILE A 29 -12.86 -8.10 -6.37
CA ILE A 29 -12.00 -7.91 -7.55
C ILE A 29 -10.84 -8.91 -7.54
N LEU A 30 -10.17 -9.09 -6.39
CA LEU A 30 -9.08 -10.04 -6.25
C LEU A 30 -9.52 -11.47 -6.54
N SER A 31 -10.67 -11.90 -6.00
CA SER A 31 -11.19 -13.25 -6.21
C SER A 31 -11.58 -13.45 -7.68
N PHE A 32 -12.23 -12.46 -8.30
CA PHE A 32 -12.59 -12.49 -9.72
C PHE A 32 -11.36 -12.65 -10.62
N ILE A 33 -10.34 -11.81 -10.43
CA ILE A 33 -9.10 -11.89 -11.21
C ILE A 33 -8.38 -13.21 -10.96
N TYR A 34 -8.27 -13.64 -9.70
CA TYR A 34 -7.56 -14.87 -9.32
C TYR A 34 -8.23 -16.12 -9.90
N ILE A 35 -9.56 -16.22 -9.81
CA ILE A 35 -10.32 -17.36 -10.35
C ILE A 35 -10.21 -17.38 -11.88
N GLY A 36 -10.38 -16.24 -12.56
CA GLY A 36 -10.20 -16.18 -14.02
C GLY A 36 -8.81 -16.55 -14.46
N TYR A 37 -7.79 -15.98 -13.81
CA TYR A 37 -6.40 -16.27 -14.13
C TYR A 37 -6.06 -17.75 -13.88
N THR A 38 -6.35 -18.29 -12.70
CA THR A 38 -5.96 -19.68 -12.38
C THR A 38 -6.81 -20.72 -13.10
N GLY A 39 -8.12 -20.49 -13.21
CA GLY A 39 -9.07 -21.45 -13.77
C GLY A 39 -9.12 -21.48 -15.30
N ILE A 40 -8.79 -20.36 -15.97
CA ILE A 40 -8.83 -20.26 -17.43
C ILE A 40 -7.43 -20.15 -17.99
N VAL A 41 -6.72 -19.06 -17.65
CA VAL A 41 -5.44 -18.72 -18.27
C VAL A 41 -4.34 -19.69 -17.86
N LEU A 42 -4.10 -19.90 -16.57
CA LEU A 42 -3.06 -20.80 -16.11
C LEU A 42 -3.39 -22.26 -16.48
N ARG A 43 -4.68 -22.65 -16.42
CA ARG A 43 -5.14 -23.98 -16.84
C ARG A 43 -4.76 -24.29 -18.30
N SER A 44 -4.88 -23.32 -19.22
CA SER A 44 -4.51 -23.53 -20.63
C SER A 44 -3.02 -23.75 -20.86
N TRP A 45 -2.16 -23.32 -19.93
CA TRP A 45 -0.72 -23.62 -19.93
C TRP A 45 -0.39 -25.04 -19.44
N PHE A 46 -1.27 -25.63 -18.64
CA PHE A 46 -1.10 -27.01 -18.13
C PHE A 46 -1.75 -28.06 -19.03
N ILE A 47 -2.71 -27.68 -19.89
CA ILE A 47 -3.47 -28.61 -20.73
C ILE A 47 -3.52 -28.08 -22.19
N PRO A 48 -2.69 -28.61 -23.11
CA PRO A 48 -1.60 -29.58 -22.87
C PRO A 48 -0.43 -28.93 -22.10
N TYR A 49 0.36 -29.75 -21.40
CA TYR A 49 1.46 -29.26 -20.58
C TYR A 49 2.52 -28.55 -21.42
N ARG A 50 2.75 -27.26 -21.15
CA ARG A 50 3.81 -26.46 -21.78
C ARG A 50 5.01 -26.34 -20.86
N SER A 51 6.22 -26.38 -21.42
CA SER A 51 7.45 -26.15 -20.67
C SER A 51 7.42 -24.79 -19.97
N GLY A 52 7.70 -24.76 -18.67
CA GLY A 52 7.68 -23.52 -17.86
C GLY A 52 6.34 -23.19 -17.20
N SER A 53 5.26 -23.91 -17.51
CA SER A 53 3.94 -23.73 -16.86
C SER A 53 4.00 -23.84 -15.33
N LEU A 54 4.73 -24.83 -14.81
CA LEU A 54 4.96 -25.00 -13.37
C LEU A 54 5.73 -23.82 -12.77
N THR A 55 6.77 -23.33 -13.47
CA THR A 55 7.56 -22.18 -13.03
C THR A 55 6.69 -20.93 -12.95
N ILE A 56 5.88 -20.65 -13.98
CA ILE A 56 4.96 -19.51 -14.00
C ILE A 56 3.95 -19.61 -12.85
N ALA A 57 3.38 -20.80 -12.62
CA ALA A 57 2.46 -21.04 -11.52
C ALA A 57 3.13 -20.76 -10.16
N ILE A 58 4.30 -21.32 -9.89
CA ILE A 58 5.02 -21.13 -8.63
C ILE A 58 5.36 -19.65 -8.41
N VAL A 59 5.90 -18.99 -9.44
CA VAL A 59 6.27 -17.57 -9.37
C VAL A 59 5.05 -16.69 -9.09
N PHE A 60 3.94 -16.92 -9.80
CA PHE A 60 2.70 -16.18 -9.57
C PHE A 60 2.19 -16.36 -8.13
N HIS A 61 2.07 -17.60 -7.65
CA HIS A 61 1.53 -17.87 -6.32
C HIS A 61 2.45 -17.35 -5.20
N LEU A 62 3.78 -17.37 -5.42
CA LEU A 62 4.74 -16.75 -4.50
C LEU A 62 4.51 -15.25 -4.38
N PHE A 63 4.43 -14.52 -5.49
CA PHE A 63 4.19 -13.08 -5.48
C PHE A 63 2.78 -12.73 -4.98
N PHE A 64 1.78 -13.55 -5.32
CA PHE A 64 0.41 -13.37 -4.83
C PHE A 64 0.34 -13.55 -3.31
N PHE A 65 1.06 -14.53 -2.76
CA PHE A 65 1.20 -14.70 -1.31
C PHE A 65 1.86 -13.48 -0.65
N LEU A 66 2.96 -12.97 -1.22
CA LEU A 66 3.64 -11.77 -0.71
C LEU A 66 2.75 -10.51 -0.81
N PHE A 67 1.96 -10.40 -1.86
CA PHE A 67 0.95 -9.36 -2.04
C PHE A 67 -0.12 -9.43 -0.93
N LEU A 68 -0.73 -10.60 -0.70
CA LEU A 68 -1.74 -10.79 0.34
C LEU A 68 -1.18 -10.52 1.74
N LEU A 69 0.04 -11.00 2.02
CA LEU A 69 0.71 -10.74 3.29
C LEU A 69 0.96 -9.24 3.48
N SER A 70 1.41 -8.53 2.43
CA SER A 70 1.59 -7.08 2.47
C SER A 70 0.28 -6.32 2.69
N PHE A 71 -0.82 -6.76 2.06
CA PHE A 71 -2.16 -6.22 2.29
C PHE A 71 -2.58 -6.38 3.75
N ILE A 72 -2.49 -7.60 4.28
CA ILE A 72 -2.85 -7.90 5.68
C ILE A 72 -2.00 -7.05 6.63
N LYS A 73 -0.69 -6.96 6.42
CA LYS A 73 0.18 -6.14 7.27
C LYS A 73 -0.13 -4.66 7.16
N CYS A 74 -0.39 -4.13 5.97
CA CYS A 74 -0.75 -2.73 5.78
C CYS A 74 -2.07 -2.38 6.50
N ALA A 75 -3.09 -3.24 6.35
CA ALA A 75 -4.41 -3.07 6.96
C ALA A 75 -4.42 -3.26 8.49
N SER A 76 -3.62 -4.20 9.02
CA SER A 76 -3.67 -4.56 10.45
C SER A 76 -2.61 -3.89 11.33
N THR A 77 -1.54 -3.34 10.76
CA THR A 77 -0.49 -2.66 11.54
C THR A 77 -0.98 -1.29 12.00
N ASP A 78 -0.85 -0.99 13.28
CA ASP A 78 -1.10 0.36 13.81
C ASP A 78 -0.17 1.37 13.11
N PRO A 79 -0.70 2.42 12.45
CA PRO A 79 0.11 3.33 11.65
C PRO A 79 1.04 4.24 12.47
N GLY A 80 0.84 4.31 13.80
CA GLY A 80 1.59 5.16 14.72
C GLY A 80 0.68 6.02 15.57
N LYS A 81 0.82 5.90 16.89
CA LYS A 81 0.09 6.68 17.90
C LYS A 81 1.03 7.65 18.60
N VAL A 82 0.51 8.82 18.93
CA VAL A 82 1.26 9.79 19.75
C VAL A 82 1.59 9.14 21.11
N PRO A 83 2.86 9.17 21.56
CA PRO A 83 3.24 8.66 22.88
C PRO A 83 2.47 9.37 24.00
N ARG A 84 2.21 8.64 25.10
CA ARG A 84 1.61 9.24 26.29
C ARG A 84 2.51 10.35 26.81
N ASN A 85 1.91 11.45 27.27
CA ASN A 85 2.60 12.62 27.81
C ASN A 85 3.57 13.32 26.83
N TRP A 86 3.44 13.06 25.52
CA TRP A 86 4.21 13.81 24.51
C TRP A 86 3.95 15.31 24.65
N GLY A 87 5.03 16.09 24.63
CA GLY A 87 4.98 17.55 24.77
C GLY A 87 4.79 18.08 26.19
N PHE A 88 4.59 17.21 27.20
CA PHE A 88 4.45 17.67 28.60
C PHE A 88 5.79 18.05 29.24
N TYR A 89 6.89 17.39 28.84
CA TYR A 89 8.24 17.59 29.38
C TYR A 89 9.19 18.29 28.40
N VAL A 90 8.70 18.72 27.24
CA VAL A 90 9.51 19.41 26.23
C VAL A 90 9.48 20.89 26.57
N GLY A 91 10.63 21.52 26.80
CA GLY A 91 10.74 22.95 27.18
C GLY A 91 10.04 23.92 26.21
N ASP A 92 9.81 25.16 26.65
CA ASP A 92 9.04 26.18 25.92
C ASP A 92 9.75 26.74 24.66
N ASP A 93 11.02 26.40 24.46
CA ASP A 93 11.85 26.95 23.38
C ASP A 93 11.55 26.36 21.98
N VAL A 94 10.73 25.31 21.88
CA VAL A 94 10.35 24.70 20.59
C VAL A 94 9.20 25.47 19.95
N LYS A 95 9.53 26.49 19.14
CA LYS A 95 8.65 27.47 18.48
C LYS A 95 7.47 26.95 17.63
N ARG A 96 7.23 25.64 17.49
CA ARG A 96 6.15 25.07 16.63
C ARG A 96 5.31 23.99 17.32
N ARG A 97 4.79 24.27 18.52
CA ARG A 97 3.84 23.36 19.18
C ARG A 97 2.48 23.35 18.47
N ARG A 98 2.20 22.29 17.71
CA ARG A 98 0.85 22.05 17.15
C ARG A 98 0.02 21.24 18.14
N TYR A 99 -1.21 21.65 18.40
CA TYR A 99 -2.12 20.93 19.32
C TYR A 99 -3.30 20.29 18.58
N CYS A 100 -3.74 19.11 19.02
CA CYS A 100 -4.99 18.51 18.57
C CYS A 100 -6.08 18.70 19.63
N LYS A 101 -7.05 19.57 19.36
CA LYS A 101 -8.19 19.80 20.25
C LYS A 101 -9.09 18.57 20.41
N ILE A 102 -9.23 17.75 19.35
CA ILE A 102 -10.09 16.55 19.35
C ILE A 102 -9.47 15.44 20.20
N CYS A 103 -8.17 15.19 20.03
CA CYS A 103 -7.47 14.13 20.77
C CYS A 103 -6.91 14.59 22.12
N ASN A 104 -6.95 15.89 22.42
CA ASN A 104 -6.35 16.50 23.60
C ASN A 104 -4.87 16.13 23.80
N VAL A 105 -4.09 16.21 22.71
CA VAL A 105 -2.64 15.90 22.71
C VAL A 105 -1.85 16.94 21.92
N TRP A 106 -0.63 17.21 22.37
CA TRP A 106 0.38 17.86 21.53
C TRP A 106 0.74 16.95 20.37
N LYS A 107 0.82 17.50 19.17
CA LYS A 107 1.20 16.78 17.96
C LYS A 107 2.71 16.82 17.81
N PRO A 108 3.41 15.68 17.78
CA PRO A 108 4.75 15.62 17.24
C PRO A 108 4.80 16.18 15.81
N ASP A 109 5.99 16.48 15.33
CA ASP A 109 6.17 16.86 13.94
C ASP A 109 5.65 15.76 13.01
N ARG A 110 5.14 16.20 11.85
CA ARG A 110 4.58 15.32 10.80
C ARG A 110 3.36 14.48 11.25
N THR A 111 2.81 14.75 12.45
CA THR A 111 1.59 14.10 12.96
C THR A 111 0.33 14.85 12.56
N HIS A 112 -0.68 14.13 12.07
CA HIS A 112 -1.98 14.71 11.69
C HIS A 112 -3.14 13.94 12.31
N HIS A 113 -4.26 14.63 12.54
CA HIS A 113 -5.49 13.99 13.03
C HIS A 113 -6.26 13.42 11.84
N CYS A 114 -6.56 12.12 11.88
CA CYS A 114 -7.44 11.49 10.91
C CYS A 114 -8.85 11.36 11.51
N SER A 115 -9.83 12.01 10.90
CA SER A 115 -11.23 11.95 11.33
C SER A 115 -11.89 10.59 11.07
N ALA A 116 -11.38 9.81 10.11
CA ALA A 116 -11.86 8.45 9.82
C ALA A 116 -11.37 7.44 10.89
N CYS A 117 -10.11 7.56 11.32
CA CYS A 117 -9.55 6.76 12.41
C CYS A 117 -9.84 7.34 13.80
N ASN A 118 -10.35 8.56 13.88
CA ASN A 118 -10.60 9.34 15.11
C ASN A 118 -9.39 9.41 16.06
N ARG A 119 -8.20 9.65 15.50
CA ARG A 119 -6.95 9.76 16.27
C ARG A 119 -5.87 10.53 15.52
N CYS A 120 -4.88 11.02 16.25
CA CYS A 120 -3.63 11.49 15.67
C CYS A 120 -2.76 10.31 15.21
N VAL A 121 -2.21 10.42 14.01
CA VAL A 121 -1.36 9.41 13.37
C VAL A 121 0.03 9.99 13.13
N LEU A 122 1.06 9.28 13.59
CA LEU A 122 2.46 9.68 13.41
C LEU A 122 2.87 9.58 11.94
N ASN A 123 3.64 10.56 11.45
CA ASN A 123 4.04 10.67 10.04
C ASN A 123 2.90 10.33 9.06
N MET A 124 1.72 10.91 9.31
CA MET A 124 0.52 10.55 8.57
C MET A 124 0.71 10.88 7.10
N ASP A 125 0.56 9.88 6.25
CA ASP A 125 0.50 10.06 4.81
C ASP A 125 -0.96 10.31 4.43
N HIS A 126 -1.79 9.26 4.40
CA HIS A 126 -3.21 9.43 4.11
C HIS A 126 -4.06 8.38 4.81
N HIS A 127 -5.36 8.60 4.84
CA HIS A 127 -6.31 7.54 5.14
C HIS A 127 -6.66 6.80 3.85
N CYS A 128 -6.47 5.48 3.82
CA CYS A 128 -6.75 4.69 2.64
C CYS A 128 -7.97 3.78 2.88
N PRO A 129 -9.12 4.06 2.23
CA PRO A 129 -10.32 3.25 2.40
C PRO A 129 -10.12 1.79 1.96
N TRP A 130 -9.28 1.56 0.94
CA TRP A 130 -9.00 0.23 0.36
C TRP A 130 -8.31 -0.75 1.30
N ILE A 131 -7.63 -0.24 2.33
CA ILE A 131 -7.04 -1.07 3.41
C ILE A 131 -7.76 -0.85 4.75
N ASN A 132 -8.79 0.01 4.78
CA ASN A 132 -9.52 0.43 5.96
C ASN A 132 -8.61 0.85 7.13
N ASN A 133 -7.54 1.58 6.81
CA ASN A 133 -6.54 2.03 7.78
C ASN A 133 -5.83 3.30 7.28
N CYS A 134 -5.22 4.04 8.19
CA CYS A 134 -4.27 5.08 7.79
C CYS A 134 -2.95 4.45 7.34
N VAL A 135 -2.28 5.11 6.40
CA VAL A 135 -0.87 4.92 6.10
C VAL A 135 -0.09 5.97 6.89
N GLY A 136 0.82 5.51 7.75
CA GLY A 136 1.63 6.36 8.62
C GLY A 136 2.99 5.73 8.89
N PHE A 137 3.66 6.20 9.94
CA PHE A 137 5.05 5.84 10.25
C PHE A 137 5.34 4.33 10.23
N PHE A 138 4.56 3.51 10.92
CA PHE A 138 4.88 2.08 11.10
C PHE A 138 4.42 1.15 9.97
N ASN A 139 3.52 1.61 9.08
CA ASN A 139 2.95 0.76 8.02
C ASN A 139 3.16 1.29 6.60
N ARG A 140 3.79 2.46 6.41
CA ARG A 140 4.13 3.00 5.07
C ARG A 140 4.96 2.02 4.23
N ARG A 141 5.86 1.23 4.83
CA ARG A 141 6.61 0.17 4.12
C ARG A 141 5.68 -0.91 3.53
N PHE A 142 4.68 -1.36 4.29
CA PHE A 142 3.77 -2.41 3.86
C PHE A 142 2.86 -1.90 2.75
N PHE A 143 2.52 -0.62 2.79
CA PHE A 143 1.82 0.04 1.70
C PHE A 143 2.63 0.02 0.40
N MET A 144 3.93 0.34 0.47
CA MET A 144 4.81 0.26 -0.72
C MET A 144 4.99 -1.17 -1.23
N GLN A 145 5.15 -2.15 -0.33
CA GLN A 145 5.24 -3.56 -0.69
C GLN A 145 3.93 -4.06 -1.32
N LEU A 146 2.78 -3.64 -0.80
CA LEU A 146 1.46 -3.92 -1.38
C LEU A 146 1.37 -3.43 -2.83
N LEU A 147 1.78 -2.19 -3.10
CA LEU A 147 1.80 -1.63 -4.45
C LEU A 147 2.77 -2.39 -5.38
N PHE A 148 3.98 -2.69 -4.89
CA PHE A 148 5.01 -3.38 -5.65
C PHE A 148 4.58 -4.80 -6.05
N TYR A 149 4.17 -5.61 -5.08
CA TYR A 149 3.75 -6.99 -5.35
C TYR A 149 2.43 -7.06 -6.12
N GLY A 150 1.52 -6.12 -5.89
CA GLY A 150 0.29 -5.98 -6.67
C GLY A 150 0.59 -5.73 -8.14
N LEU A 151 1.51 -4.79 -8.46
CA LEU A 151 1.92 -4.53 -9.83
C LEU A 151 2.58 -5.74 -10.49
N ILE A 152 3.47 -6.47 -9.79
CA ILE A 152 4.07 -7.70 -10.33
C ILE A 152 2.97 -8.72 -10.70
N CYS A 153 2.03 -8.98 -9.79
CA CYS A 153 0.92 -9.90 -10.06
C CYS A 153 0.08 -9.43 -11.26
N LEU A 154 -0.24 -8.14 -11.35
CA LEU A 154 -1.00 -7.58 -12.46
C LEU A 154 -0.26 -7.71 -13.80
N PHE A 155 1.05 -7.46 -13.85
CA PHE A 155 1.83 -7.63 -15.08
C PHE A 155 1.91 -9.09 -15.52
N ILE A 156 2.05 -10.04 -14.57
CA ILE A 156 1.98 -11.47 -14.88
C ILE A 156 0.60 -11.81 -15.45
N VAL A 157 -0.48 -11.41 -14.78
CA VAL A 157 -1.86 -11.68 -15.25
C VAL A 157 -2.09 -11.05 -16.63
N ALA A 158 -1.70 -9.80 -16.85
CA ALA A 158 -1.88 -9.10 -18.12
C ALA A 158 -1.15 -9.80 -19.26
N SER A 159 0.15 -10.10 -19.08
CA SER A 159 0.96 -10.74 -20.11
C SER A 159 0.45 -12.13 -20.49
N GLN A 160 0.11 -12.95 -19.50
CA GLN A 160 -0.38 -14.31 -19.71
C GLN A 160 -1.80 -14.34 -20.29
N THR A 161 -2.68 -13.43 -19.85
CA THR A 161 -4.04 -13.33 -20.39
C THR A 161 -4.02 -12.79 -21.83
N PHE A 162 -3.13 -11.83 -22.13
CA PHE A 162 -2.90 -11.38 -23.50
C PHE A 162 -2.40 -12.52 -24.39
N HIS A 163 -1.43 -13.31 -23.92
CA HIS A 163 -0.95 -14.49 -24.65
C HIS A 163 -2.09 -15.48 -24.93
N TYR A 164 -2.90 -15.79 -23.91
CA TYR A 164 -4.05 -16.68 -24.03
C TYR A 164 -5.08 -16.20 -25.06
N ILE A 165 -5.41 -14.90 -25.06
CA ILE A 165 -6.44 -14.35 -25.96
C ILE A 165 -5.92 -14.22 -27.40
N PHE A 166 -4.69 -13.75 -27.61
CA PHE A 166 -4.24 -13.31 -28.94
C PHE A 166 -3.27 -14.28 -29.62
N ILE A 167 -2.48 -15.04 -28.86
CA ILE A 167 -1.50 -15.98 -29.43
C ILE A 167 -2.13 -17.36 -29.52
N ASP A 168 -2.68 -17.86 -28.42
CA ASP A 168 -3.25 -19.21 -28.39
C ASP A 168 -4.52 -19.34 -29.24
N ASN A 169 -5.32 -18.26 -29.34
CA ASN A 169 -6.51 -18.23 -30.21
C ASN A 169 -6.17 -18.23 -31.71
N ALA A 170 -5.09 -17.55 -32.11
CA ALA A 170 -4.65 -17.52 -33.51
C ALA A 170 -4.31 -18.93 -34.04
N TYR A 171 -3.84 -19.82 -33.16
CA TYR A 171 -3.58 -21.24 -33.49
C TYR A 171 -4.83 -22.13 -33.39
N ALA A 172 -5.88 -21.70 -32.68
CA ALA A 172 -7.09 -22.50 -32.50
C ALA A 172 -8.12 -22.29 -33.62
N TYR A 173 -8.12 -21.13 -34.27
CA TYR A 173 -9.00 -20.82 -35.42
C TYR A 173 -8.69 -21.66 -36.67
N SER A 174 -7.56 -22.38 -36.70
CA SER A 174 -7.18 -23.29 -37.79
C SER A 174 -7.60 -24.76 -37.58
N ASP A 175 -8.24 -25.14 -36.46
CA ASP A 175 -8.77 -26.49 -36.22
C ASP A 175 -10.30 -26.54 -36.40
N GLU A 176 -10.77 -27.33 -37.37
CA GLU A 176 -12.19 -27.46 -37.74
C GLU A 176 -13.09 -28.02 -36.61
N ARG A 177 -12.52 -28.60 -35.55
CA ARG A 177 -13.27 -29.13 -34.38
C ARG A 177 -13.76 -28.07 -33.39
N PHE A 178 -13.49 -26.79 -33.64
CA PHE A 178 -13.87 -25.69 -32.74
C PHE A 178 -15.39 -25.47 -32.65
N HIS A 179 -16.14 -25.89 -33.66
CA HIS A 179 -17.58 -25.59 -33.80
C HIS A 179 -18.49 -26.33 -32.80
N GLU A 180 -18.07 -27.46 -32.22
CA GLU A 180 -18.92 -28.29 -31.34
C GLU A 180 -18.99 -27.80 -29.86
N LYS A 181 -18.09 -26.89 -29.42
CA LYS A 181 -18.02 -26.38 -28.03
C LYS A 181 -18.15 -24.86 -27.91
N SER A 182 -18.84 -24.23 -28.86
CA SER A 182 -18.77 -22.78 -29.10
C SER A 182 -19.17 -21.90 -27.90
N SER A 183 -20.22 -22.25 -27.15
CA SER A 183 -20.75 -21.37 -26.09
C SER A 183 -19.85 -21.28 -24.84
N PHE A 184 -19.33 -22.41 -24.34
CA PHE A 184 -18.46 -22.43 -23.16
C PHE A 184 -17.12 -21.73 -23.43
N ILE A 185 -16.56 -21.98 -24.61
CA ILE A 185 -15.32 -21.33 -25.05
C ILE A 185 -15.51 -19.81 -25.15
N THR A 186 -16.64 -19.37 -25.74
CA THR A 186 -16.97 -17.93 -25.82
C THR A 186 -17.07 -17.28 -24.43
N LEU A 187 -17.66 -17.99 -23.45
CA LEU A 187 -17.74 -17.52 -22.06
C LEU A 187 -16.34 -17.38 -21.43
N GLU A 188 -15.45 -18.35 -21.62
CA GLU A 188 -14.07 -18.29 -21.12
C GLU A 188 -13.29 -17.10 -21.71
N TYR A 189 -13.40 -16.86 -23.01
CA TYR A 189 -12.76 -15.72 -23.66
C TYR A 189 -13.36 -14.38 -23.22
N THR A 190 -14.67 -14.33 -23.02
CA THR A 190 -15.33 -13.12 -22.50
C THR A 190 -14.86 -12.83 -21.08
N TYR A 191 -14.79 -13.85 -20.21
CA TYR A 191 -14.25 -13.71 -18.86
C TYR A 191 -12.79 -13.24 -18.88
N ALA A 192 -11.93 -13.89 -19.68
CA ALA A 192 -10.53 -13.52 -19.83
C ALA A 192 -10.37 -12.08 -20.34
N SER A 193 -11.23 -11.64 -21.26
CA SER A 193 -11.23 -10.27 -21.77
C SER A 193 -11.59 -9.25 -20.68
N ILE A 194 -12.57 -9.56 -19.83
CA ILE A 194 -12.92 -8.73 -18.67
C ILE A 194 -11.77 -8.68 -17.67
N VAL A 195 -11.12 -9.83 -17.38
CA VAL A 195 -9.93 -9.89 -16.51
C VAL A 195 -8.81 -9.03 -17.07
N LEU A 196 -8.53 -9.12 -18.37
CA LEU A 196 -7.49 -8.32 -19.02
C LEU A 196 -7.81 -6.83 -18.95
N PHE A 197 -9.06 -6.43 -19.24
CA PHE A 197 -9.51 -5.06 -19.12
C PHE A 197 -9.36 -4.51 -17.70
N LEU A 198 -9.87 -5.23 -16.69
CA LEU A 198 -9.74 -4.84 -15.28
C LEU A 198 -8.28 -4.74 -14.86
N THR A 199 -7.44 -5.68 -15.30
CA THR A 199 -6.00 -5.68 -15.02
C THR A 199 -5.32 -4.43 -15.59
N PHE A 200 -5.64 -4.04 -16.83
CA PHE A 200 -5.12 -2.81 -17.42
C PHE A 200 -5.59 -1.57 -16.65
N VAL A 201 -6.89 -1.46 -16.32
CA VAL A 201 -7.40 -0.35 -15.51
C VAL A 201 -6.62 -0.22 -14.20
N LEU A 202 -6.37 -1.34 -13.51
CA LEU A 202 -5.58 -1.35 -12.28
C LEU A 202 -4.11 -0.97 -12.51
N ILE A 203 -3.47 -1.45 -13.58
CA ILE A 203 -2.08 -1.06 -13.91
C ILE A 203 -1.99 0.44 -14.20
N PHE A 204 -2.88 0.97 -15.04
CA PHE A 204 -2.91 2.40 -15.38
C PHE A 204 -3.18 3.29 -14.17
N ALA A 205 -3.93 2.81 -13.17
CA ALA A 205 -4.13 3.52 -11.92
C ALA A 205 -2.91 3.39 -10.97
N LEU A 206 -2.39 2.18 -10.78
CA LEU A 206 -1.41 1.88 -9.73
C LEU A 206 0.02 2.23 -10.12
N VAL A 207 0.41 2.20 -11.40
CA VAL A 207 1.75 2.60 -11.84
C VAL A 207 2.05 4.07 -11.54
N PRO A 208 1.25 5.07 -11.97
CA PRO A 208 1.51 6.47 -11.65
C PRO A 208 1.41 6.73 -10.15
N PHE A 209 0.47 6.09 -9.46
CA PHE A 209 0.33 6.20 -8.01
C PHE A 209 1.57 5.69 -7.26
N THR A 210 2.13 4.55 -7.69
CA THR A 210 3.38 4.01 -7.13
C THR A 210 4.56 4.94 -7.41
N LYS A 211 4.69 5.46 -8.64
CA LYS A 211 5.73 6.44 -9.00
C LYS A 211 5.65 7.69 -8.13
N PHE A 212 4.44 8.18 -7.88
CA PHE A 212 4.21 9.32 -6.99
C PHE A 212 4.69 9.03 -5.56
N HIS A 213 4.33 7.90 -4.97
CA HIS A 213 4.79 7.55 -3.63
C HIS A 213 6.31 7.30 -3.55
N LEU A 214 6.93 6.73 -4.59
CA LEU A 214 8.38 6.61 -4.68
C LEU A 214 9.07 7.98 -4.68
N LYS A 215 8.52 8.96 -5.40
CA LYS A 215 8.99 10.36 -5.37
C LYS A 215 8.84 10.99 -3.99
N LEU A 216 7.74 10.71 -3.28
CA LEU A 216 7.57 11.19 -1.90
C LEU A 216 8.61 10.59 -0.97
N ILE A 217 8.94 9.30 -1.12
CA ILE A 217 10.00 8.66 -0.33
C ILE A 217 11.36 9.26 -0.66
N SER A 218 11.69 9.46 -1.93
CA SER A 218 13.00 10.03 -2.30
C SER A 218 13.19 11.45 -1.77
N LYS A 219 12.11 12.22 -1.62
CA LYS A 219 12.11 13.55 -1.01
C LYS A 219 11.90 13.56 0.51
N ASN A 220 11.67 12.42 1.15
CA ASN A 220 11.22 12.35 2.55
C ASN A 220 9.99 13.23 2.87
N SER A 221 8.97 13.15 2.02
CA SER A 221 7.72 13.88 2.21
C SER A 221 6.55 12.90 2.36
N THR A 222 5.47 13.34 2.98
CA THR A 222 4.15 12.68 2.93
C THR A 222 3.27 13.32 1.87
N THR A 223 2.16 12.67 1.51
CA THR A 223 1.13 13.29 0.65
C THR A 223 0.63 14.61 1.22
N ILE A 224 0.45 14.71 2.55
CA ILE A 224 0.01 15.93 3.24
C ILE A 224 1.05 17.04 3.10
N GLU A 225 2.32 16.74 3.36
CA GLU A 225 3.41 17.70 3.24
C GLU A 225 3.61 18.15 1.80
N ASN A 226 3.46 17.24 0.83
CA ASN A 226 3.56 17.57 -0.58
C ASN A 226 2.38 18.43 -1.08
N MET A 227 1.30 18.62 -0.32
CA MET A 227 0.25 19.60 -0.66
C MET A 227 0.58 21.02 -0.19
N ASP A 228 1.60 21.18 0.65
CA ASP A 228 2.06 22.48 1.14
C ASP A 228 3.20 23.02 0.25
N MET A 229 2.95 24.13 -0.45
CA MET A 229 3.91 24.74 -1.37
C MET A 229 5.24 25.09 -0.68
N TYR A 230 5.20 25.51 0.58
CA TYR A 230 6.42 25.83 1.33
C TYR A 230 7.29 24.58 1.54
N ASN A 231 6.68 23.44 1.86
CA ASN A 231 7.40 22.16 1.99
C ASN A 231 7.88 21.61 0.65
N GLN A 232 7.24 21.95 -0.47
CA GLN A 232 7.75 21.56 -1.78
C GLN A 232 9.07 22.26 -2.13
N GLU A 233 9.24 23.51 -1.67
CA GLU A 233 10.41 24.35 -1.93
C GLU A 233 11.52 24.12 -0.87
N TYR A 234 11.16 24.07 0.41
CA TYR A 234 12.11 23.96 1.54
C TYR A 234 11.83 22.73 2.41
N ASN A 235 12.04 21.53 1.87
CA ASN A 235 11.87 20.30 2.65
C ASN A 235 13.05 20.01 3.58
N ILE A 236 12.96 20.50 4.82
CA ILE A 236 13.96 20.27 5.87
C ILE A 236 14.11 18.80 6.28
N TYR A 237 13.16 17.91 5.96
CA TYR A 237 13.25 16.49 6.31
C TYR A 237 14.02 15.68 5.28
N ASN A 238 14.35 16.25 4.13
CA ASN A 238 15.12 15.57 3.09
C ASN A 238 16.60 15.46 3.51
N ILE A 239 17.03 14.25 3.88
CA ILE A 239 18.40 13.95 4.36
C ILE A 239 19.16 13.01 3.40
N GLY A 240 18.80 13.07 2.12
CA GLY A 240 19.36 12.24 1.04
C GLY A 240 18.56 10.95 0.79
N CYS A 241 18.43 10.57 -0.49
CA CYS A 241 17.54 9.49 -0.95
C CYS A 241 17.69 8.17 -0.18
N GLU A 242 18.93 7.74 0.13
CA GLU A 242 19.17 6.51 0.87
C GLU A 242 18.65 6.59 2.32
N ASN A 243 18.97 7.67 3.03
CA ASN A 243 18.52 7.87 4.41
C ASN A 243 17.00 8.06 4.47
N ASN A 244 16.42 8.72 3.46
CA ASN A 244 14.98 8.87 3.33
C ASN A 244 14.30 7.50 3.13
N ALA A 245 14.87 6.63 2.30
CA ALA A 245 14.38 5.27 2.12
C ALA A 245 14.52 4.43 3.40
N LYS A 246 15.63 4.55 4.13
CA LYS A 246 15.82 3.87 5.44
C LYS A 246 14.79 4.30 6.49
N GLN A 247 14.33 5.56 6.48
CA GLN A 247 13.23 6.00 7.36
C GLN A 247 11.90 5.29 7.06
N VAL A 248 11.71 4.74 5.86
CA VAL A 248 10.50 4.00 5.49
C VAL A 248 10.72 2.49 5.62
N PHE A 249 11.75 1.94 4.99
CA PHE A 249 11.96 0.50 4.85
C PHE A 249 12.88 -0.11 5.91
N GLY A 250 13.56 0.72 6.71
CA GLY A 250 14.52 0.31 7.71
C GLY A 250 15.96 0.21 7.21
N ASN A 251 16.89 -0.04 8.13
CA ASN A 251 18.32 0.01 7.86
C ASN A 251 18.86 -1.16 7.03
N ASN A 252 18.20 -2.32 7.08
CA ASN A 252 18.63 -3.51 6.34
C ASN A 252 17.96 -3.57 4.95
N VAL A 253 18.73 -3.22 3.92
CA VAL A 253 18.27 -3.20 2.51
C VAL A 253 17.82 -4.57 2.01
N LEU A 254 18.48 -5.65 2.45
CA LEU A 254 18.13 -7.02 2.06
C LEU A 254 16.71 -7.41 2.46
N CYS A 255 16.14 -6.68 3.41
CA CYS A 255 14.82 -6.97 3.93
C CYS A 255 13.77 -5.94 3.52
N TRP A 256 14.08 -4.99 2.62
CA TRP A 256 13.12 -3.98 2.16
C TRP A 256 11.90 -4.59 1.45
N LEU A 257 12.09 -5.72 0.77
CA LEU A 257 11.02 -6.46 0.11
C LEU A 257 10.35 -7.49 1.05
N CYS A 258 10.87 -7.71 2.25
CA CYS A 258 10.38 -8.73 3.19
C CYS A 258 9.15 -8.19 3.95
N PRO A 259 7.92 -8.71 3.72
CA PRO A 259 6.70 -8.22 4.35
C PRO A 259 6.48 -8.82 5.76
N PHE A 260 7.57 -9.07 6.49
CA PHE A 260 7.54 -9.62 7.84
C PHE A 260 7.99 -8.57 8.86
N HIS A 261 7.46 -8.68 10.08
CA HIS A 261 7.95 -7.88 11.19
C HIS A 261 9.23 -8.49 11.75
N CYS A 262 10.37 -8.06 11.24
CA CYS A 262 11.65 -8.25 11.90
C CYS A 262 12.21 -6.91 12.40
N VAL A 263 13.01 -6.98 13.45
CA VAL A 263 13.69 -5.81 14.04
C VAL A 263 14.49 -5.07 12.97
N SER A 264 15.11 -5.81 12.05
CA SER A 264 15.91 -5.30 10.94
C SER A 264 15.17 -4.43 9.92
N ASN A 265 13.83 -4.49 9.88
CA ASN A 265 13.03 -3.79 8.84
C ASN A 265 12.25 -2.62 9.42
N ARG A 266 12.33 -2.39 10.74
CA ARG A 266 11.58 -1.30 11.38
C ARG A 266 11.99 0.03 10.73
N PRO A 267 11.04 0.93 10.46
CA PRO A 267 11.36 2.25 9.95
C PRO A 267 12.38 2.91 10.89
N ALA A 268 13.39 3.57 10.33
CA ALA A 268 14.39 4.25 11.14
C ALA A 268 13.78 5.47 11.85
N GLY A 269 13.99 5.58 13.16
CA GLY A 269 13.45 6.65 14.01
C GLY A 269 12.34 6.20 14.95
N ASP A 270 11.79 7.13 15.71
CA ASP A 270 10.72 6.91 16.69
C ASP A 270 9.35 7.44 16.22
N GLY A 271 9.32 8.11 15.07
CA GLY A 271 8.13 8.71 14.48
C GLY A 271 7.70 10.03 15.14
N VAL A 272 8.45 10.53 16.12
CA VAL A 272 8.15 11.78 16.85
C VAL A 272 9.29 12.80 16.78
N ARG A 273 10.52 12.34 16.58
CA ARG A 273 11.71 13.18 16.35
C ARG A 273 12.27 12.86 14.97
N TRP A 274 12.65 13.91 14.26
CA TRP A 274 13.11 13.80 12.88
C TRP A 274 14.49 14.44 12.76
N ARG A 275 15.39 13.75 12.06
CA ARG A 275 16.60 14.39 11.56
C ARG A 275 16.19 15.37 10.46
N VAL A 276 16.73 16.57 10.54
CA VAL A 276 16.53 17.62 9.53
C VAL A 276 17.86 17.86 8.80
N SER A 277 17.79 18.26 7.54
CA SER A 277 18.95 18.85 6.86
C SER A 277 19.32 20.14 7.58
N VAL A 278 20.60 20.31 7.88
CA VAL A 278 21.12 21.58 8.39
C VAL A 278 21.00 22.56 7.21
N SER A 279 20.09 23.53 7.29
CA SER A 279 20.18 24.69 6.41
C SER A 279 21.50 25.40 6.71
N HIS A 280 22.25 25.76 5.67
CA HIS A 280 23.39 26.66 5.76
C HIS A 280 22.91 28.06 6.20
N ASP A 281 22.50 28.21 7.47
CA ASP A 281 22.13 29.49 8.06
C ASP A 281 23.14 29.96 9.14
N ASP A 282 24.36 29.40 9.14
CA ASP A 282 25.48 29.89 9.96
C ASP A 282 26.35 30.95 9.23
N ASN A 283 25.84 31.56 8.15
CA ASN A 283 26.54 32.64 7.42
C ASN A 283 25.60 33.82 7.11
N VAL A 284 25.04 34.49 8.13
CA VAL A 284 24.80 35.95 8.16
C VAL A 284 24.87 36.45 9.60
#